data_AF-A0A554X5H3-F1
#
_entry.id   AF-A0A554X5H3-F1
#
_cell.length_a   1.000
_cell.length_b   1.000
_cell.length_c   1.000
_cell.angle_alpha   90.00
_cell.angle_beta   90.00
_cell.angle_gamma   90.00
#
_symmetry.space_group_name_H-M   'P 1'
#
loop_
_entity.id
_entity.type
_entity.pdbx_description
1 polymer ?
#
loop_
_entity_poly.entity_id
_entity_poly.type
_entity_poly.pdbx_seq_one_letter_code
_entity_poly.pdbx_strand_id
1 'polypeptide(L)'
;MGTVWTEWVGAVAAILTTASFVPQAWLTWRTRDVSGISLGMYSVFTTGVALWLAYGVLLGSWPIIVANAITLALALSILVMRIRYGR
;
A
#
# COMPACT_ATOMS: atom_id res chain seq x y z
N MET A 1 -25.68 -13.53 9.63
CA MET A 1 -25.26 -12.64 8.52
C MET A 1 -24.46 -13.49 7.54
N GLY A 2 -24.91 -13.60 6.29
CA GLY A 2 -24.37 -14.55 5.31
C GLY A 2 -22.94 -14.22 4.89
N THR A 3 -22.16 -15.27 4.64
CA THR A 3 -20.74 -15.25 4.22
C THR A 3 -20.47 -14.32 3.02
N VAL A 4 -21.41 -14.24 2.08
CA VAL A 4 -21.31 -13.43 0.85
C VAL A 4 -21.16 -11.93 1.12
N TRP A 5 -21.86 -11.37 2.11
CA TRP A 5 -21.75 -9.93 2.42
C TRP A 5 -20.36 -9.57 2.95
N THR A 6 -19.78 -10.44 3.78
CA THR A 6 -18.43 -10.26 4.31
C THR A 6 -17.38 -10.31 3.20
N GLU A 7 -17.55 -11.19 2.21
CA GLU A 7 -16.65 -11.28 1.04
C GLU A 7 -16.67 -10.01 0.20
N TRP A 8 -17.85 -9.47 -0.12
CA TRP A 8 -17.98 -8.24 -0.91
C TRP A 8 -17.40 -7.02 -0.18
N VAL A 9 -17.70 -6.88 1.12
CA VAL A 9 -17.14 -5.78 1.93
C VAL A 9 -15.62 -5.89 2.00
N GLY A 10 -15.09 -7.11 2.20
CA GLY A 10 -13.65 -7.36 2.21
C GLY A 10 -12.98 -7.04 0.87
N ALA A 11 -13.60 -7.45 -0.24
CA ALA A 11 -13.09 -7.18 -1.58
C ALA A 11 -13.06 -5.67 -1.88
N VAL A 12 -14.16 -4.96 -1.61
CA VAL A 12 -14.24 -3.51 -1.82
C VAL A 12 -13.24 -2.78 -0.92
N ALA A 13 -13.12 -3.19 0.35
CA ALA A 13 -12.14 -2.61 1.27
C ALA A 13 -10.70 -2.80 0.76
N ALA A 14 -10.34 -4.00 0.30
CA ALA A 14 -9.02 -4.29 -0.25
C ALA A 14 -8.73 -3.48 -1.53
N ILE A 15 -9.71 -3.36 -2.43
CA ILE A 15 -9.58 -2.57 -3.65
C ILE A 15 -9.41 -1.09 -3.33
N LEU A 16 -10.30 -0.51 -2.50
CA LEU A 16 -10.25 0.91 -2.18
C LEU A 16 -8.95 1.29 -1.46
N THR A 17 -8.54 0.50 -0.48
CA THR A 17 -7.29 0.76 0.26
C THR A 17 -6.07 0.65 -0.64
N THR A 18 -5.96 -0.40 -1.46
CA THR A 18 -4.83 -0.57 -2.40
C THR A 18 -4.82 0.51 -3.49
N ALA A 19 -5.97 0.76 -4.12
CA ALA A 19 -6.09 1.73 -5.21
C ALA A 19 -5.87 3.16 -4.76
N SER A 20 -6.11 3.50 -3.47
CA SER A 20 -5.86 4.84 -2.93
C SER A 20 -4.41 5.28 -3.05
N PHE A 21 -3.45 4.35 -3.12
CA PHE A 21 -2.04 4.66 -3.31
C PHE A 21 -1.69 5.01 -4.77
N VAL A 22 -2.51 4.61 -5.74
CA VAL A 22 -2.23 4.87 -7.17
C VAL A 22 -2.27 6.36 -7.49
N PRO A 23 -3.32 7.14 -7.13
CA PRO A 23 -3.31 8.59 -7.33
C PRO A 23 -2.13 9.28 -6.64
N GLN A 24 -1.78 8.85 -5.42
CA GLN A 24 -0.67 9.44 -4.68
C GLN A 24 0.69 9.14 -5.34
N ALA A 25 0.91 7.90 -5.77
CA ALA A 25 2.11 7.51 -6.52
C ALA A 25 2.22 8.28 -7.83
N TRP A 26 1.13 8.35 -8.60
CA TRP A 26 1.06 9.10 -9.85
C TRP A 26 1.40 10.59 -9.63
N LEU A 27 0.77 11.24 -8.65
CA LEU A 27 0.99 12.65 -8.35
C LEU A 27 2.46 12.89 -8.00
N THR A 28 3.01 12.06 -7.09
CA THR A 28 4.41 12.13 -6.67
C THR A 28 5.37 11.97 -7.84
N TRP A 29 5.08 11.05 -8.76
CA TRP A 29 5.89 10.85 -9.97
C TRP A 29 5.80 12.01 -10.95
N ARG A 30 4.61 12.57 -11.13
CA ARG A 30 4.36 13.66 -12.07
C ARG A 30 4.94 14.98 -11.61
N THR A 31 4.73 15.37 -10.36
CA THR A 31 5.16 16.67 -9.83
C THR A 31 6.58 16.64 -9.27
N ARG A 32 7.05 15.46 -8.84
CA ARG A 32 8.27 15.29 -8.02
C ARG A 32 8.24 16.11 -6.72
N ASP A 33 7.08 16.63 -6.34
CA ASP A 33 6.87 17.33 -5.07
C ASP A 33 6.55 16.31 -3.99
N VAL A 34 7.46 16.20 -3.03
CA VAL A 34 7.36 15.30 -1.87
C VAL A 34 7.32 16.07 -0.55
N SER A 35 7.15 17.39 -0.58
CA SER A 35 7.17 18.26 0.61
C SER A 35 6.10 17.87 1.63
N GLY A 36 4.91 17.50 1.17
CA GLY A 36 3.80 17.02 2.01
C GLY A 36 3.89 15.55 2.45
N ILE A 37 4.93 14.81 2.04
CA ILE A 37 5.06 13.37 2.31
C ILE A 37 6.00 13.16 3.50
N SER A 38 5.46 12.71 4.62
CA SER A 38 6.26 12.37 5.81
C SER A 38 7.11 11.10 5.57
N LEU A 39 8.43 11.25 5.66
CA LEU A 39 9.37 10.13 5.52
C LEU A 39 9.16 9.07 6.61
N GLY A 40 8.96 9.50 7.86
CA GLY A 40 8.76 8.58 8.99
C GLY A 40 7.47 7.76 8.83
N MET A 41 6.36 8.41 8.48
CA MET A 41 5.09 7.74 8.28
C MET A 41 5.19 6.69 7.16
N TYR A 42 5.72 7.07 5.99
CA TYR A 42 5.86 6.13 4.87
C TYR A 42 6.85 5.01 5.14
N SER A 43 7.91 5.25 5.92
CA SER A 43 8.88 4.19 6.29
C SER A 43 8.23 3.13 7.19
N VAL A 44 7.51 3.57 8.23
CA VAL A 44 6.79 2.66 9.14
C VAL A 44 5.67 1.93 8.40
N PHE A 45 4.89 2.64 7.59
CA PHE A 45 3.81 2.06 6.79
C PHE A 45 4.34 1.00 5.82
N THR A 46 5.37 1.32 5.03
CA THR A 46 5.96 0.39 4.05
C THR A 46 6.52 -0.86 4.73
N THR A 47 7.16 -0.70 5.89
CA THR A 47 7.64 -1.83 6.71
C THR A 47 6.49 -2.69 7.21
N GLY A 48 5.43 -2.06 7.72
CA GLY A 48 4.22 -2.75 8.17
C GLY A 48 3.56 -3.58 7.05
N VAL A 49 3.44 -3.01 5.84
CA VAL A 49 2.88 -3.72 4.67
C VAL A 49 3.79 -4.90 4.26
N ALA A 50 5.11 -4.74 4.32
CA ALA A 50 6.04 -5.85 4.05
C ALA A 50 5.88 -7.00 5.07
N LEU A 51 5.69 -6.67 6.35
CA LEU A 51 5.40 -7.65 7.40
C LEU A 51 4.04 -8.32 7.18
N TRP A 52 3.01 -7.57 6.78
CA TRP A 52 1.70 -8.13 6.43
C TRP A 52 1.76 -9.06 5.21
N LEU A 53 2.58 -8.73 4.20
CA LEU A 53 2.83 -9.62 3.07
C LEU A 53 3.50 -10.91 3.53
N ALA A 54 4.56 -10.83 4.33
CA ALA A 54 5.23 -12.01 4.88
C ALA A 54 4.25 -12.86 5.72
N TYR A 55 3.43 -12.22 6.55
CA TYR A 55 2.38 -12.89 7.32
C TYR A 55 1.36 -13.59 6.41
N GLY A 56 0.90 -12.93 5.34
CA GLY A 56 -0.01 -13.52 4.36
C GLY A 56 0.58 -14.76 3.67
N VAL A 57 1.87 -14.72 3.34
CA VAL A 57 2.60 -15.87 2.78
C VAL A 57 2.67 -17.02 3.79
N LEU A 58 3.00 -16.73 5.05
CA LEU A 58 3.04 -17.74 6.12
C LEU A 58 1.67 -18.40 6.36
N LEU A 59 0.58 -17.65 6.16
CA LEU A 59 -0.79 -18.17 6.24
C LEU A 59 -1.27 -18.88 4.96
N GLY A 60 -0.57 -18.75 3.83
CA GLY A 60 -1.06 -19.19 2.52
C GLY A 60 -2.30 -18.43 2.02
N SER A 61 -2.52 -17.21 2.52
CA SER A 61 -3.73 -16.42 2.22
C SER A 61 -3.54 -15.54 0.99
N TRP A 62 -3.96 -16.04 -0.18
CA TRP A 62 -3.86 -15.32 -1.46
C TRP A 62 -4.44 -13.90 -1.45
N PRO A 63 -5.60 -13.62 -0.84
CA PRO A 63 -6.14 -12.26 -0.78
C PRO A 63 -5.21 -11.28 -0.05
N ILE A 64 -4.63 -11.69 1.09
CA ILE A 64 -3.70 -10.87 1.86
C ILE A 64 -2.41 -10.66 1.08
N ILE A 65 -1.89 -11.72 0.45
CA ILE A 65 -0.66 -11.69 -0.35
C ILE A 65 -0.80 -10.70 -1.50
N VAL A 66 -1.84 -10.83 -2.32
CA VAL A 66 -2.03 -10.00 -3.51
C VAL A 66 -2.23 -8.52 -3.12
N ALA A 67 -3.10 -8.24 -2.14
CA ALA A 67 -3.36 -6.87 -1.71
C ALA A 67 -2.09 -6.18 -1.16
N ASN A 68 -1.34 -6.86 -0.29
CA ASN A 68 -0.13 -6.28 0.30
C ASN A 68 1.04 -6.21 -0.70
N ALA A 69 1.15 -7.14 -1.66
CA ALA A 69 2.17 -7.06 -2.70
C ALA A 69 2.00 -5.80 -3.58
N ILE A 70 0.76 -5.52 -4.03
CA ILE A 70 0.46 -4.33 -4.84
C ILE A 70 0.67 -3.06 -4.01
N THR A 71 0.16 -3.05 -2.78
CA THR A 71 0.33 -1.90 -1.86
C THR A 71 1.80 -1.64 -1.58
N LEU A 72 2.61 -2.68 -1.34
CA LEU A 72 4.04 -2.56 -1.07
C LEU A 72 4.79 -1.95 -2.26
N ALA A 73 4.50 -2.38 -3.48
CA ALA A 73 5.12 -1.83 -4.69
C ALA A 73 4.82 -0.33 -4.85
N LEU A 74 3.55 0.08 -4.63
CA LEU A 74 3.15 1.49 -4.68
C LEU A 74 3.80 2.30 -3.56
N ALA A 75 3.77 1.80 -2.32
CA ALA A 75 4.34 2.46 -1.15
C ALA A 75 5.86 2.65 -1.28
N LEU A 76 6.57 1.61 -1.75
CA LEU A 76 8.01 1.70 -2.03
C LEU A 76 8.30 2.75 -3.10
N SER A 77 7.50 2.83 -4.17
CA SER A 77 7.70 3.84 -5.20
C SER A 77 7.60 5.27 -4.64
N ILE A 78 6.65 5.52 -3.73
CA ILE A 78 6.48 6.83 -3.08
C ILE A 78 7.61 7.09 -2.09
N LEU A 79 7.98 6.09 -1.28
CA LEU A 79 9.07 6.22 -0.30
C LEU A 79 10.41 6.51 -0.98
N VAL A 80 10.73 5.82 -2.08
CA VAL A 80 11.93 6.07 -2.88
C VAL A 80 11.94 7.48 -3.44
N MET A 81 10.81 7.96 -3.95
CA MET A 81 10.67 9.36 -4.41
C MET A 81 10.90 10.34 -3.26
N ARG A 82 10.31 10.10 -2.08
CA ARG A 82 10.50 10.94 -0.90
C ARG A 82 11.97 10.98 -0.46
N ILE A 83 12.66 9.86 -0.44
CA ILE A 83 14.10 9.80 -0.10
C ILE A 83 14.95 10.54 -1.15
N ARG A 84 14.61 10.42 -2.44
CA ARG A 84 15.39 11.02 -3.53
C ARG A 84 15.20 12.53 -3.67
N TYR A 85 13.98 13.02 -3.49
CA TYR A 85 13.61 14.42 -3.75
C TYR A 85 13.37 15.25 -2.49
N GLY A 86 13.25 14.62 -1.32
CA GLY A 86 12.90 15.29 -0.07
C GLY A 86 14.07 15.90 0.71
N ARG A 87 15.08 16.41 0.01
CA ARG A 87 16.18 17.17 0.63
C ARG A 87 15.67 18.46 1.25
#